data_AF-A0A0K1PZ54-F1
#
_entry.id   AF-A0A0K1PZ54-F1
#
_cell.length_a   1.000
_cell.length_b   1.000
_cell.length_c   1.000
_cell.angle_alpha   90.00
_cell.angle_beta   90.00
_cell.angle_gamma   90.00
#
_symmetry.space_group_name_H-M   'P 1'
#
loop_
_entity.id
_entity.type
_entity.pdbx_description
1 polymer ?
#
loop_
_entity_poly.entity_id
_entity_poly.type
_entity_poly.pdbx_seq_one_letter_code
_entity_poly.pdbx_strand_id
1 'polypeptide(L)'
;MKSKTTKPASRKPAASSVSASSPSIRYALFDTEIGRCGIAWGEAGVVGLQLPEGKDSLTRASLAKRFEATEECEPSSEIERAIAAIVGLLRGETSDLSTISLDMRGVPAFHQRVYALARTIEPGQTLTYGDVATKLGDKGSARAVGQALGRNPFAIVVPCHRVLASGGKMGGFTANGGVTTKLRMLAIEGAKAAAQRSLFDGDGSFGFDPTKAVAALGAGDPKLRALMESVGPFRMQLKTTSSIFVALAEAIVYQQLTAKAAGTIYARLCALFPRPHEGPTAEGILRSSDEKLRSAGLSRPKVLALRDLAKRAADGEIPGLADVHRMDDDDIVEKLTAVRGIGRWTVEMLLMFRLGRPDILPVDDYGIRKGYAAVFGLKDLPAPKELAKLGERWKPHRTVASWYLWRAAERAAAATKGT
;
A
#
# COMPACT_ATOMS: atom_id res chain seq x y z
N MET A 1 85.83 24.44 -38.44
CA MET A 1 85.71 23.44 -37.35
C MET A 1 85.47 24.19 -36.05
N LYS A 2 84.46 23.98 -35.19
CA LYS A 2 83.18 23.25 -35.18
C LYS A 2 82.28 24.13 -34.29
N SER A 3 81.12 24.59 -34.76
CA SER A 3 80.19 25.36 -33.94
C SER A 3 79.17 24.41 -33.32
N LYS A 4 79.11 24.37 -31.98
CA LYS A 4 78.00 23.76 -31.23
C LYS A 4 77.49 24.75 -30.20
N THR A 5 76.29 25.22 -30.50
CA THR A 5 75.31 25.98 -29.72
C THR A 5 74.83 25.23 -28.47
N THR A 6 74.74 25.93 -27.35
CA THR A 6 73.86 25.58 -26.21
C THR A 6 73.12 26.84 -25.76
N LYS A 7 71.78 26.79 -25.83
CA LYS A 7 70.86 27.88 -25.50
C LYS A 7 70.22 27.59 -24.12
N PRO A 8 70.06 28.60 -23.25
CA PRO A 8 69.55 28.41 -21.88
C PRO A 8 68.03 28.24 -21.86
N ALA A 9 67.54 27.44 -20.92
CA ALA A 9 66.12 27.17 -20.69
C ALA A 9 65.43 28.38 -20.05
N SER A 10 64.48 28.97 -20.77
CA SER A 10 63.67 30.11 -20.34
C SER A 10 62.43 29.65 -19.54
N ARG A 11 62.28 30.20 -18.33
CA ARG A 11 61.03 30.18 -17.52
C ARG A 11 59.82 30.67 -18.33
N LYS A 12 58.73 29.91 -18.32
CA LYS A 12 57.37 30.38 -18.72
C LYS A 12 56.57 30.77 -17.45
N PRO A 13 55.71 31.80 -17.52
CA PRO A 13 54.89 32.25 -16.40
C PRO A 13 53.71 31.30 -16.16
N ALA A 14 53.26 31.24 -14.91
CA ALA A 14 52.13 30.43 -14.46
C ALA A 14 50.83 30.84 -15.16
N ALA A 15 50.15 29.88 -15.79
CA ALA A 15 48.78 30.02 -16.24
C ALA A 15 47.84 29.80 -15.06
N SER A 16 47.03 30.80 -14.78
CA SER A 16 45.88 30.78 -13.86
C SER A 16 45.00 29.57 -14.14
N SER A 17 44.94 28.64 -13.19
CA SER A 17 43.95 27.57 -13.17
C SER A 17 42.66 28.12 -12.57
N VAL A 18 41.72 28.51 -13.43
CA VAL A 18 40.33 28.67 -13.02
C VAL A 18 39.82 27.27 -12.65
N SER A 19 39.65 27.00 -11.35
CA SER A 19 38.97 25.79 -10.91
C SER A 19 37.50 25.93 -11.29
N ALA A 20 37.04 25.15 -12.26
CA ALA A 20 35.61 24.98 -12.53
C ALA A 20 34.98 24.38 -11.26
N SER A 21 34.25 25.20 -10.50
CA SER A 21 33.42 24.74 -9.40
C SER A 21 32.38 23.78 -9.97
N SER A 22 32.28 22.57 -9.41
CA SER A 22 31.18 21.65 -9.73
C SER A 22 29.84 22.39 -9.61
N PRO A 23 28.91 22.25 -10.56
CA PRO A 23 27.64 22.97 -10.50
C PRO A 23 26.88 22.57 -9.23
N SER A 24 26.58 23.54 -8.37
CA SER A 24 25.90 23.27 -7.09
C SER A 24 24.43 22.96 -7.34
N ILE A 25 23.99 21.78 -6.89
CA ILE A 25 22.58 21.41 -6.89
C ILE A 25 21.93 22.01 -5.65
N ARG A 26 20.92 22.84 -5.88
CA ARG A 26 20.12 23.49 -4.83
C ARG A 26 18.83 22.73 -4.61
N TYR A 27 18.21 22.89 -3.45
CA TYR A 27 16.92 22.29 -3.16
C TYR A 27 16.03 23.16 -2.28
N ALA A 28 14.75 22.81 -2.23
CA ALA A 28 13.76 23.40 -1.34
C ALA A 28 12.73 22.34 -0.93
N LEU A 29 12.18 22.49 0.28
CA LEU A 29 11.03 21.72 0.74
C LEU A 29 9.74 22.51 0.56
N PHE A 30 8.66 21.83 0.20
CA PHE A 30 7.35 22.47 -0.02
C PHE A 30 6.20 21.54 0.39
N ASP A 31 5.10 22.13 0.81
CA ASP A 31 3.93 21.40 1.30
C ASP A 31 3.02 20.95 0.15
N THR A 32 2.48 19.74 0.28
CA THR A 32 1.52 19.17 -0.68
C THR A 32 0.49 18.33 0.07
N GLU A 33 -0.61 17.96 -0.59
CA GLU A 33 -1.64 17.08 -0.02
C GLU A 33 -1.10 15.72 0.43
N ILE A 34 -0.04 15.23 -0.19
CA ILE A 34 0.56 13.93 0.16
C ILE A 34 1.63 14.03 1.25
N GLY A 35 1.92 15.24 1.76
CA GLY A 35 2.94 15.56 2.76
C GLY A 35 4.03 16.50 2.22
N ARG A 36 5.05 16.76 3.03
CA ARG A 36 6.13 17.70 2.69
C ARG A 36 7.13 17.07 1.70
N CYS A 37 7.14 17.57 0.48
CA CYS A 37 7.99 17.10 -0.61
C CYS A 37 9.27 17.94 -0.71
N GLY A 38 10.24 17.47 -1.48
CA GLY A 38 11.44 18.22 -1.82
C GLY A 38 11.68 18.25 -3.33
N ILE A 39 12.19 19.38 -3.83
CA ILE A 39 12.61 19.56 -5.23
C ILE A 39 14.08 19.96 -5.25
N ALA A 40 14.88 19.32 -6.11
CA ALA A 40 16.28 19.63 -6.33
C ALA A 40 16.50 20.05 -7.79
N TRP A 41 17.31 21.09 -8.01
CA TRP A 41 17.55 21.67 -9.33
C TRP A 41 18.98 22.20 -9.49
N GLY A 42 19.44 22.23 -10.74
CA GLY A 42 20.67 22.90 -11.16
C GLY A 42 20.39 23.85 -12.32
N GLU A 43 21.44 24.31 -13.01
CA GLU A 43 21.31 25.26 -14.13
C GLU A 43 20.51 24.72 -15.32
N ALA A 44 20.50 23.41 -15.53
CA ALA A 44 19.81 22.77 -16.65
C ALA A 44 18.35 22.37 -16.33
N GLY A 45 17.86 22.65 -15.12
CA GLY A 45 16.50 22.35 -14.68
C GLY A 45 16.43 21.44 -13.45
N VAL A 46 15.26 20.82 -13.25
CA VAL A 46 14.98 19.93 -12.11
C VAL A 46 15.78 18.64 -12.23
N VAL A 47 16.59 18.34 -11.22
CA VAL A 47 17.41 17.13 -11.12
C VAL A 47 16.64 16.01 -10.42
N GLY A 48 15.72 16.35 -9.52
CA GLY A 48 14.92 15.34 -8.84
C GLY A 48 13.81 15.89 -7.95
N LEU A 49 12.88 15.00 -7.64
CA LEU A 49 11.78 15.21 -6.71
C LEU A 49 11.79 14.09 -5.66
N GLN A 50 11.67 14.50 -4.40
CA GLN A 50 11.63 13.60 -3.26
C GLN A 50 10.23 13.65 -2.64
N LEU A 51 9.59 12.48 -2.58
CA LEU A 51 8.31 12.30 -1.90
C LEU A 51 8.49 12.36 -0.37
N PRO A 52 7.41 12.60 0.38
CA PRO A 52 7.48 12.81 1.83
C PRO A 52 7.97 11.57 2.58
N GLU A 53 8.90 11.75 3.53
CA GLU A 53 9.46 10.67 4.38
C GLU A 53 9.10 10.84 5.86
N GLY A 54 8.00 11.55 6.14
CA GLY A 54 7.44 11.74 7.49
C GLY A 54 8.15 12.78 8.36
N LYS A 55 9.46 13.00 8.18
CA LYS A 55 10.22 14.09 8.82
C LYS A 55 11.06 14.84 7.78
N ASP A 56 11.12 16.16 7.89
CA ASP A 56 11.88 17.03 6.98
C ASP A 56 13.37 16.67 6.94
N SER A 57 13.95 16.28 8.07
CA SER A 57 15.34 15.85 8.15
C SER A 57 15.64 14.61 7.29
N LEU A 58 14.68 13.69 7.15
CA LEU A 58 14.80 12.52 6.28
C LEU A 58 14.70 12.92 4.81
N THR A 59 13.71 13.76 4.47
CA THR A 59 13.56 14.31 3.12
C THR A 59 14.84 15.04 2.67
N ARG A 60 15.43 15.88 3.52
CA ARG A 60 16.71 16.56 3.29
C ARG A 60 17.87 15.58 3.08
N ALA A 61 18.01 14.60 3.96
CA ALA A 61 19.06 13.59 3.84
C ALA A 61 18.93 12.80 2.53
N SER A 62 17.71 12.49 2.10
CA SER A 62 17.45 11.84 0.82
C SER A 62 17.77 12.72 -0.38
N LEU A 63 17.44 14.01 -0.35
CA LEU A 63 17.82 14.97 -1.41
C LEU A 63 19.35 15.07 -1.55
N ALA A 64 20.06 15.23 -0.43
CA ALA A 64 21.52 15.28 -0.41
C ALA A 64 22.14 13.98 -0.92
N LYS A 65 21.63 12.82 -0.50
CA LYS A 65 22.17 11.52 -0.89
C LYS A 65 21.89 11.14 -2.34
N ARG A 66 20.69 11.46 -2.86
CA ARG A 66 20.22 10.97 -4.17
C ARG A 66 20.56 11.92 -5.32
N PHE A 67 20.60 13.21 -5.04
CA PHE A 67 20.76 14.25 -6.05
C PHE A 67 21.98 15.13 -5.80
N GLU A 68 22.82 14.78 -4.82
CA GLU A 68 23.99 15.56 -4.42
C GLU A 68 23.63 17.02 -4.11
N ALA A 69 22.41 17.25 -3.61
CA ALA A 69 21.89 18.57 -3.30
C ALA A 69 22.54 19.08 -2.01
N THR A 70 23.31 20.16 -2.12
CA THR A 70 24.19 20.63 -1.04
C THR A 70 23.66 21.88 -0.33
N GLU A 71 22.76 22.62 -0.96
CA GLU A 71 22.30 23.93 -0.48
C GLU A 71 20.77 24.00 -0.52
N GLU A 72 20.14 24.24 0.63
CA GLU A 72 18.74 24.65 0.66
C GLU A 72 18.65 26.15 0.44
N CYS A 73 17.79 26.60 -0.47
CA CYS A 73 17.57 28.01 -0.72
C CYS A 73 16.12 28.29 -1.14
N GLU A 74 15.77 29.56 -1.22
CA GLU A 74 14.52 29.97 -1.85
C GLU A 74 14.50 29.55 -3.33
N PRO A 75 13.38 29.02 -3.84
CA PRO A 75 13.30 28.60 -5.23
C PRO A 75 13.40 29.78 -6.20
N SER A 76 14.00 29.56 -7.38
CA SER A 76 13.93 30.56 -8.45
C SER A 76 12.51 30.65 -9.01
N SER A 77 12.17 31.73 -9.71
CA SER A 77 10.82 31.90 -10.28
C SER A 77 10.37 30.75 -11.22
N GLU A 78 11.31 30.05 -11.85
CA GLU A 78 11.00 28.84 -12.63
C GLU A 78 10.61 27.67 -11.73
N ILE A 79 11.33 27.46 -10.63
CA ILE A 79 11.06 26.40 -9.67
C ILE A 79 9.80 26.70 -8.84
N GLU A 80 9.55 27.96 -8.50
CA GLU A 80 8.29 28.37 -7.86
C GLU A 80 7.08 28.02 -8.74
N ARG A 81 7.15 28.26 -10.04
CA ARG A 81 6.09 27.85 -10.99
C ARG A 81 5.95 26.33 -11.05
N ALA A 82 7.06 25.59 -11.04
CA ALA A 82 7.03 24.13 -11.00
C ALA A 82 6.38 23.61 -9.70
N ILE A 83 6.73 24.18 -8.54
CA ILE A 83 6.13 23.86 -7.25
C ILE A 83 4.62 24.16 -7.28
N ALA A 84 4.22 25.34 -7.74
CA ALA A 84 2.81 25.73 -7.83
C ALA A 84 2.01 24.75 -8.72
N ALA A 85 2.55 24.37 -9.88
CA ALA A 85 1.89 23.42 -10.77
C ALA A 85 1.77 22.02 -10.13
N ILE A 86 2.81 21.55 -9.44
CA ILE A 86 2.81 20.28 -8.70
C ILE A 86 1.76 20.31 -7.57
N VAL A 87 1.72 21.39 -6.80
CA VAL A 87 0.75 21.57 -5.71
C VAL A 87 -0.67 21.60 -6.25
N GLY A 88 -0.94 22.35 -7.32
CA GLY A 88 -2.25 22.39 -7.98
C GLY A 88 -2.69 21.00 -8.43
N LEU A 89 -1.80 20.25 -9.11
CA LEU A 89 -2.10 18.86 -9.51
C LEU A 89 -2.47 17.99 -8.30
N LEU A 90 -1.71 18.11 -7.20
CA LEU A 90 -1.94 17.32 -5.99
C LEU A 90 -3.15 17.78 -5.17
N ARG A 91 -3.75 18.94 -5.48
CA ARG A 91 -5.06 19.36 -4.98
C ARG A 91 -6.22 18.88 -5.85
N GLY A 92 -5.93 18.22 -6.97
CA GLY A 92 -6.91 17.80 -7.96
C GLY A 92 -7.27 18.89 -8.97
N GLU A 93 -6.50 19.99 -9.02
CA GLU A 93 -6.66 21.04 -10.02
C GLU A 93 -6.08 20.58 -11.37
N THR A 94 -6.55 21.19 -12.46
CA THR A 94 -5.98 20.95 -13.79
C THR A 94 -4.68 21.72 -13.92
N SER A 95 -3.55 21.02 -13.83
CA SER A 95 -2.21 21.60 -13.94
C SER A 95 -1.36 20.85 -14.98
N ASP A 96 -0.75 21.59 -15.89
CA ASP A 96 0.17 21.04 -16.90
C ASP A 96 1.62 21.03 -16.36
N LEU A 97 2.17 19.83 -16.17
CA LEU A 97 3.56 19.63 -15.74
C LEU A 97 4.53 19.40 -16.91
N SER A 98 4.05 19.41 -18.16
CA SER A 98 4.88 19.18 -19.36
C SER A 98 5.88 20.31 -19.60
N THR A 99 5.59 21.51 -19.08
CA THR A 99 6.42 22.72 -19.19
C THR A 99 7.62 22.74 -18.23
N ILE A 100 7.66 21.84 -17.24
CA ILE A 100 8.77 21.78 -16.29
C ILE A 100 10.03 21.21 -16.99
N SER A 101 11.11 22.00 -16.94
CA SER A 101 12.44 21.63 -17.45
C SER A 101 13.08 20.56 -16.56
N LEU A 102 13.38 19.40 -17.14
CA LEU A 102 14.02 18.28 -16.45
C LEU A 102 15.48 18.13 -16.91
N ASP A 103 16.41 18.08 -15.97
CA ASP A 103 17.81 17.78 -16.27
C ASP A 103 17.96 16.28 -16.54
N MET A 104 17.95 15.91 -17.82
CA MET A 104 18.08 14.53 -18.28
C MET A 104 19.54 14.07 -18.44
N ARG A 105 20.53 14.89 -18.07
CA ARG A 105 21.95 14.50 -18.14
C ARG A 105 22.17 13.28 -17.24
N GLY A 106 22.84 12.26 -17.78
CA GLY A 106 23.07 10.99 -17.06
C GLY A 106 21.87 10.02 -17.05
N VAL A 107 20.70 10.40 -17.57
CA VAL A 107 19.56 9.48 -17.74
C VAL A 107 19.77 8.65 -19.01
N PRO A 108 19.75 7.31 -18.96
CA PRO A 108 19.92 6.48 -20.16
C PRO A 108 18.87 6.79 -21.25
N ALA A 109 19.28 6.77 -22.53
CA ALA A 109 18.39 7.15 -23.65
C ALA A 109 17.06 6.38 -23.69
N PHE A 110 17.04 5.10 -23.30
CA PHE A 110 15.80 4.33 -23.17
C PHE A 110 14.88 4.88 -22.08
N HIS A 111 15.43 5.25 -20.91
CA HIS A 111 14.66 5.82 -19.81
C HIS A 111 14.09 7.19 -20.18
N GLN A 112 14.85 8.02 -20.90
CA GLN A 112 14.36 9.31 -21.39
C GLN A 112 13.12 9.14 -22.26
N ARG A 113 13.10 8.15 -23.17
CA ARG A 113 11.91 7.85 -23.98
C ARG A 113 10.73 7.34 -23.14
N VAL A 114 10.99 6.48 -22.15
CA VAL A 114 9.95 6.01 -21.21
C VAL A 114 9.36 7.19 -20.42
N TYR A 115 10.20 8.11 -19.94
CA TYR A 115 9.76 9.28 -19.18
C TYR A 115 8.98 10.26 -20.05
N ALA A 116 9.45 10.53 -21.27
CA ALA A 116 8.72 11.34 -22.24
C ALA A 116 7.32 10.79 -22.50
N LEU A 117 7.21 9.48 -22.75
CA LEU A 117 5.91 8.82 -22.96
C LEU A 117 5.04 8.82 -21.69
N ALA A 118 5.62 8.64 -20.50
CA ALA A 118 4.87 8.69 -19.26
C ALA A 118 4.26 10.09 -19.02
N ARG A 119 4.97 11.16 -19.40
CA ARG A 119 4.50 12.56 -19.28
C ARG A 119 3.31 12.87 -20.19
N THR A 120 3.06 12.09 -21.24
CA THR A 120 1.88 12.26 -22.10
C THR A 120 0.64 11.53 -21.58
N ILE A 121 0.73 10.83 -20.44
CA ILE A 121 -0.44 10.17 -19.84
C ILE A 121 -1.17 11.22 -19.00
N GLU A 122 -2.35 11.63 -19.44
CA GLU A 122 -3.15 12.66 -18.78
C GLU A 122 -3.52 12.28 -17.33
N PRO A 123 -3.68 13.26 -16.42
CA PRO A 123 -4.32 13.03 -15.14
C PRO A 123 -5.62 12.25 -15.31
N GLY A 124 -5.81 11.23 -14.49
CA GLY A 124 -6.98 10.38 -14.56
C GLY A 124 -6.91 9.21 -15.56
N GLN A 125 -5.86 9.16 -16.38
CA GLN A 125 -5.60 8.05 -17.30
C GLN A 125 -4.46 7.15 -16.79
N THR A 126 -4.48 5.90 -17.22
CA THR A 126 -3.42 4.94 -16.88
C THR A 126 -3.06 4.07 -18.08
N LEU A 127 -1.80 3.67 -18.17
CA LEU A 127 -1.30 2.66 -19.11
C LEU A 127 -0.70 1.50 -18.34
N THR A 128 -0.60 0.32 -18.94
CA THR A 128 0.20 -0.77 -18.39
C THR A 128 1.66 -0.66 -18.85
N TYR A 129 2.58 -1.33 -18.15
CA TYR A 129 3.97 -1.48 -18.62
C TYR A 129 4.04 -2.07 -20.04
N GLY A 130 3.10 -2.97 -20.38
CA GLY A 130 2.99 -3.55 -21.73
C GLY A 130 2.51 -2.53 -22.77
N ASP A 131 1.57 -1.65 -22.40
CA ASP A 131 1.09 -0.58 -23.30
C ASP A 131 2.20 0.42 -23.58
N VAL A 132 2.95 0.82 -22.54
CA VAL A 132 4.10 1.71 -22.69
C VAL A 132 5.17 1.07 -23.57
N ALA A 133 5.49 -0.20 -23.34
CA ALA A 133 6.46 -0.94 -24.17
C ALA A 133 6.01 -1.05 -25.64
N THR A 134 4.71 -1.29 -25.86
CA THR A 134 4.11 -1.34 -27.21
C THR A 134 4.20 0.01 -27.91
N LYS A 135 3.87 1.11 -27.22
CA LYS A 135 3.98 2.48 -27.76
C LYS A 135 5.42 2.89 -28.06
N LEU A 136 6.40 2.31 -27.38
CA LEU A 136 7.83 2.50 -27.67
C LEU A 136 8.36 1.61 -28.80
N GLY A 137 7.51 0.77 -29.41
CA GLY A 137 7.86 -0.09 -30.54
C GLY A 137 8.43 -1.46 -30.16
N ASP A 138 8.42 -1.84 -28.88
CA ASP A 138 8.97 -3.12 -28.41
C ASP A 138 8.04 -3.77 -27.37
N LYS A 139 7.16 -4.66 -27.84
CA LYS A 139 6.18 -5.38 -27.01
C LYS A 139 6.82 -6.30 -25.95
N GLY A 140 8.10 -6.66 -26.09
CA GLY A 140 8.83 -7.53 -25.14
C GLY A 140 9.43 -6.78 -23.95
N SER A 141 9.47 -5.45 -23.99
CA SER A 141 10.25 -4.63 -23.04
C SER A 141 9.49 -4.15 -21.79
N ALA A 142 8.34 -4.73 -21.46
CA ALA A 142 7.55 -4.33 -20.27
C ALA A 142 8.36 -4.35 -18.96
N ARG A 143 9.25 -5.34 -18.80
CA ARG A 143 10.17 -5.42 -17.64
C ARG A 143 11.20 -4.27 -17.63
N ALA A 144 11.73 -3.91 -18.79
CA ALA A 144 12.67 -2.80 -18.93
C ALA A 144 12.00 -1.46 -18.65
N VAL A 145 10.76 -1.27 -19.11
CA VAL A 145 9.93 -0.10 -18.76
C VAL A 145 9.75 0.01 -17.25
N GLY A 146 9.43 -1.11 -16.58
CA GLY A 146 9.31 -1.14 -15.11
C GLY A 146 10.61 -0.75 -14.40
N GLN A 147 11.76 -1.21 -14.88
CA GLN A 147 13.08 -0.82 -14.34
C GLN A 147 13.37 0.67 -14.56
N ALA A 148 13.05 1.21 -15.73
CA ALA A 148 13.22 2.62 -16.05
C ALA A 148 12.38 3.50 -15.11
N LEU A 149 11.10 3.18 -14.94
CA LEU A 149 10.18 3.91 -14.05
C LEU A 149 10.52 3.74 -12.57
N GLY A 150 11.06 2.57 -12.17
CA GLY A 150 11.57 2.35 -10.81
C GLY A 150 12.79 3.20 -10.46
N ARG A 151 13.54 3.65 -11.48
CA ARG A 151 14.70 4.56 -11.35
C ARG A 151 14.36 6.02 -11.64
N ASN A 152 13.07 6.37 -11.76
CA ASN A 152 12.64 7.73 -12.05
C ASN A 152 13.01 8.70 -10.92
N PRO A 153 13.89 9.70 -11.16
CA PRO A 153 14.23 10.71 -10.16
C PRO A 153 13.19 11.84 -10.08
N PHE A 154 12.29 11.95 -11.07
CA PHE A 154 11.36 13.05 -11.25
C PHE A 154 9.93 12.65 -10.88
N ALA A 155 9.73 12.03 -9.72
CA ALA A 155 8.39 11.61 -9.27
C ALA A 155 7.38 12.79 -9.35
N ILE A 156 6.10 12.51 -9.61
CA ILE A 156 5.04 13.50 -9.90
C ILE A 156 5.14 14.08 -11.32
N VAL A 157 6.26 14.73 -11.68
CA VAL A 157 6.44 15.37 -12.99
C VAL A 157 6.58 14.34 -14.11
N VAL A 158 7.31 13.26 -13.87
CA VAL A 158 7.22 12.01 -14.65
C VAL A 158 6.28 11.09 -13.87
N PRO A 159 5.02 10.94 -14.30
CA PRO A 159 3.96 10.34 -13.49
C PRO A 159 4.04 8.81 -13.55
N CYS A 160 5.08 8.23 -12.93
CA CYS A 160 5.25 6.77 -12.86
C CYS A 160 4.10 6.09 -12.10
N HIS A 161 3.30 6.84 -11.33
CA HIS A 161 2.05 6.36 -10.73
C HIS A 161 0.95 6.05 -11.74
N ARG A 162 0.95 6.67 -12.94
CA ARG A 162 -0.02 6.40 -14.00
C ARG A 162 0.29 5.14 -14.82
N VAL A 163 1.45 4.50 -14.62
CA VAL A 163 1.82 3.25 -15.29
C VAL A 163 1.68 2.05 -14.33
N LEU A 164 0.85 1.08 -14.69
CA LEU A 164 0.45 -0.05 -13.84
C LEU A 164 0.89 -1.41 -14.42
N ALA A 165 0.80 -2.50 -13.64
CA ALA A 165 0.94 -3.82 -14.24
C ALA A 165 -0.36 -4.23 -14.97
N SER A 166 -0.25 -5.18 -15.89
CA SER A 166 -1.41 -5.75 -16.56
C SER A 166 -2.40 -6.36 -15.56
N GLY A 167 -3.70 -6.22 -15.85
CA GLY A 167 -4.77 -6.69 -14.96
C GLY A 167 -4.96 -5.85 -13.69
N GLY A 168 -4.56 -4.56 -13.71
CA GLY A 168 -4.76 -3.63 -12.58
C GLY A 168 -3.91 -3.94 -11.34
N LYS A 169 -2.97 -4.89 -11.43
CA LYS A 169 -2.09 -5.26 -10.32
C LYS A 169 -1.01 -4.20 -10.14
N MET A 170 -0.67 -3.94 -8.88
CA MET A 170 0.41 -3.04 -8.52
C MET A 170 1.75 -3.83 -8.57
N GLY A 171 2.35 -3.97 -9.75
CA GLY A 171 3.60 -4.71 -9.93
C GLY A 171 4.86 -3.92 -9.57
N GLY A 172 5.63 -4.42 -8.59
CA GLY A 172 7.04 -4.11 -8.30
C GLY A 172 7.40 -2.63 -8.15
N PHE A 173 7.38 -2.09 -6.93
CA PHE A 173 7.67 -0.67 -6.71
C PHE A 173 8.70 -0.44 -5.60
N THR A 174 9.69 0.40 -5.91
CA THR A 174 10.87 0.71 -5.09
C THR A 174 11.10 2.22 -5.05
N ALA A 175 10.08 2.99 -4.65
CA ALA A 175 10.26 4.40 -4.29
C ALA A 175 9.69 4.64 -2.90
N ASN A 176 10.36 5.49 -2.11
CA ASN A 176 10.23 5.63 -0.66
C ASN A 176 8.84 6.05 -0.13
N GLY A 177 7.83 6.28 -1.00
CA GLY A 177 6.41 6.47 -0.65
C GLY A 177 5.52 5.21 -0.83
N GLY A 178 6.08 4.11 -1.35
CA GLY A 178 5.38 2.84 -1.50
C GLY A 178 4.14 2.86 -2.42
N VAL A 179 3.39 1.76 -2.40
CA VAL A 179 2.13 1.60 -3.15
C VAL A 179 1.06 2.61 -2.72
N THR A 180 1.07 3.03 -1.45
CA THR A 180 0.08 3.92 -0.84
C THR A 180 0.11 5.34 -1.43
N THR A 181 1.29 5.96 -1.56
CA THR A 181 1.40 7.32 -2.13
C THR A 181 0.98 7.36 -3.59
N LYS A 182 1.32 6.33 -4.36
CA LYS A 182 0.89 6.15 -5.76
C LYS A 182 -0.63 6.04 -5.90
N LEU A 183 -1.30 5.28 -5.03
CA LEU A 183 -2.75 5.18 -5.01
C LEU A 183 -3.42 6.50 -4.63
N ARG A 184 -2.85 7.21 -3.66
CA ARG A 184 -3.34 8.53 -3.25
C ARG A 184 -3.27 9.54 -4.40
N MET A 185 -2.16 9.56 -5.13
CA MET A 185 -1.98 10.43 -6.30
C MET A 185 -2.96 10.07 -7.43
N LEU A 186 -3.18 8.78 -7.73
CA LEU A 186 -4.18 8.35 -8.73
C LEU A 186 -5.61 8.71 -8.33
N ALA A 187 -5.92 8.68 -7.03
CA ALA A 187 -7.23 9.05 -6.50
C ALA A 187 -7.47 10.56 -6.62
N ILE A 188 -6.47 11.39 -6.27
CA ILE A 188 -6.49 12.85 -6.45
C ILE A 188 -6.77 13.20 -7.92
N GLU A 189 -6.14 12.49 -8.86
CA GLU A 189 -6.29 12.72 -10.30
C GLU A 189 -7.59 12.15 -10.89
N GLY A 190 -8.47 11.56 -10.08
CA GLY A 190 -9.75 11.00 -10.54
C GLY A 190 -9.60 9.81 -11.51
N ALA A 191 -8.49 9.07 -11.44
CA ALA A 191 -8.19 8.06 -12.46
C ALA A 191 -9.20 6.93 -12.50
N LYS A 192 -9.68 6.56 -13.69
CA LYS A 192 -10.65 5.45 -13.81
C LYS A 192 -10.08 4.11 -13.36
N ALA A 193 -8.76 3.90 -13.32
CA ALA A 193 -8.17 2.73 -12.67
C ALA A 193 -8.19 2.79 -11.13
N ALA A 194 -8.31 3.99 -10.55
CA ALA A 194 -8.70 4.23 -9.16
C ALA A 194 -10.24 4.23 -8.97
N ALA A 195 -11.02 4.64 -9.99
CA ALA A 195 -12.49 4.61 -9.98
C ALA A 195 -13.09 3.25 -10.41
N GLN A 196 -12.32 2.35 -11.00
CA GLN A 196 -12.64 0.91 -11.15
C GLN A 196 -12.32 0.14 -9.86
N ARG A 197 -11.74 0.82 -8.86
CA ARG A 197 -11.91 0.47 -7.45
C ARG A 197 -13.14 1.14 -6.80
N SER A 198 -13.80 2.10 -7.47
CA SER A 198 -15.02 2.78 -6.98
C SER A 198 -16.34 2.11 -7.39
N LEU A 199 -16.32 0.85 -7.85
CA LEU A 199 -17.53 0.04 -8.09
C LEU A 199 -17.61 -1.22 -7.21
N PHE A 200 -16.58 -1.46 -6.40
CA PHE A 200 -16.46 -2.65 -5.53
C PHE A 200 -15.99 -2.32 -4.11
N ASP A 201 -15.89 -1.03 -3.80
CA ASP A 201 -15.72 -0.53 -2.45
C ASP A 201 -17.08 0.04 -2.01
N GLY A 202 -17.70 -0.56 -0.99
CA GLY A 202 -18.45 0.29 -0.05
C GLY A 202 -17.47 1.35 0.46
N ASP A 203 -17.94 2.49 0.95
CA ASP A 203 -17.13 3.68 1.27
C ASP A 203 -15.93 3.47 2.25
N GLY A 204 -15.62 2.23 2.66
CA GLY A 204 -14.57 1.87 3.58
C GLY A 204 -14.86 2.39 4.98
N SER A 205 -16.05 2.93 5.19
CA SER A 205 -16.47 3.50 6.44
C SER A 205 -16.99 2.39 7.34
N PHE A 206 -16.61 2.50 8.60
CA PHE A 206 -17.21 1.70 9.63
C PHE A 206 -18.66 2.15 9.84
N GLY A 207 -19.55 1.24 10.23
CA GLY A 207 -20.90 1.60 10.69
C GLY A 207 -20.91 2.39 12.01
N PHE A 208 -19.75 2.85 12.48
CA PHE A 208 -19.52 3.64 13.67
C PHE A 208 -18.41 4.66 13.40
N ASP A 209 -18.38 5.76 14.16
CA ASP A 209 -17.31 6.76 14.09
C ASP A 209 -16.06 6.28 14.85
N PRO A 210 -14.94 5.96 14.18
CA PRO A 210 -13.76 5.45 14.85
C PRO A 210 -13.10 6.47 15.80
N THR A 211 -13.24 7.76 15.51
CA THR A 211 -12.68 8.83 16.35
C THR A 211 -13.41 8.87 17.69
N LYS A 212 -14.75 8.81 17.66
CA LYS A 212 -15.57 8.72 18.88
C LYS A 212 -15.30 7.43 19.65
N ALA A 213 -15.14 6.31 18.95
CA ALA A 213 -14.82 5.03 19.58
C ALA A 213 -13.47 5.08 20.32
N VAL A 214 -12.42 5.64 19.69
CA VAL A 214 -11.11 5.83 20.33
C VAL A 214 -11.22 6.74 21.56
N ALA A 215 -11.94 7.86 21.46
CA ALA A 215 -12.13 8.78 22.57
C ALA A 215 -12.87 8.12 23.75
N ALA A 216 -13.95 7.39 23.49
CA ALA A 216 -14.72 6.68 24.51
C ALA A 216 -13.89 5.61 25.22
N LEU A 217 -13.13 4.81 24.46
CA LEU A 217 -12.23 3.80 25.03
C LEU A 217 -11.11 4.42 25.86
N GLY A 218 -10.53 5.52 25.38
CA GLY A 218 -9.47 6.23 26.09
C GLY A 218 -9.94 6.84 27.42
N ALA A 219 -11.20 7.29 27.48
CA ALA A 219 -11.81 7.77 28.72
C ALA A 219 -12.10 6.62 29.70
N GLY A 220 -12.48 5.45 29.20
CA GLY A 220 -12.88 4.29 30.02
C GLY A 220 -11.73 3.43 30.55
N ASP A 221 -10.54 3.44 29.93
CA ASP A 221 -9.41 2.62 30.37
C ASP A 221 -8.06 3.33 30.19
N PRO A 222 -7.41 3.82 31.28
CA PRO A 222 -6.15 4.56 31.21
C PRO A 222 -4.98 3.77 30.60
N LYS A 223 -4.92 2.44 30.79
CA LYS A 223 -3.85 1.61 30.22
C LYS A 223 -4.05 1.47 28.71
N LEU A 224 -5.29 1.28 28.27
CA LEU A 224 -5.62 1.26 26.85
C LEU A 224 -5.37 2.63 26.19
N ARG A 225 -5.68 3.74 26.87
CA ARG A 225 -5.36 5.10 26.41
C ARG A 225 -3.86 5.30 26.17
N ALA A 226 -3.02 4.91 27.13
CA ALA A 226 -1.57 5.01 26.99
C ALA A 226 -1.05 4.19 25.80
N LEU A 227 -1.62 2.99 25.56
CA LEU A 227 -1.34 2.22 24.35
C LEU A 227 -1.76 2.97 23.08
N MET A 228 -2.96 3.54 23.05
CA MET A 228 -3.49 4.25 21.89
C MET A 228 -2.63 5.46 21.51
N GLU A 229 -2.24 6.27 22.51
CA GLU A 229 -1.33 7.41 22.33
C GLU A 229 0.02 6.95 21.79
N SER A 230 0.56 5.84 22.31
CA SER A 230 1.83 5.27 21.85
C SER A 230 1.76 4.66 20.44
N VAL A 231 0.63 4.05 20.08
CA VAL A 231 0.40 3.40 18.77
C VAL A 231 0.11 4.43 17.70
N GLY A 232 -0.59 5.49 18.05
CA GLY A 232 -1.08 6.50 17.11
C GLY A 232 -2.49 6.19 16.61
N PRO A 233 -2.92 6.86 15.52
CA PRO A 233 -4.31 6.84 15.08
C PRO A 233 -4.77 5.44 14.66
N PHE A 234 -6.06 5.17 14.87
CA PHE A 234 -6.72 3.96 14.39
C PHE A 234 -6.72 3.91 12.86
N ARG A 235 -6.21 2.80 12.29
CA ARG A 235 -5.99 2.67 10.83
C ARG A 235 -6.51 1.34 10.26
N MET A 236 -7.41 0.66 10.96
CA MET A 236 -8.00 -0.56 10.42
C MET A 236 -8.74 -0.25 9.11
N GLN A 237 -8.58 -1.13 8.12
CA GLN A 237 -9.22 -1.00 6.82
C GLN A 237 -10.15 -2.18 6.61
N LEU A 238 -11.36 -1.88 6.15
CA LEU A 238 -12.30 -2.91 5.71
C LEU A 238 -11.84 -3.46 4.35
N LYS A 239 -12.04 -4.76 4.17
CA LYS A 239 -11.82 -5.43 2.90
C LYS A 239 -13.17 -5.75 2.30
N THR A 240 -13.39 -5.34 1.07
CA THR A 240 -14.65 -5.57 0.38
C THR A 240 -14.81 -7.03 -0.03
N THR A 241 -16.04 -7.48 -0.15
CA THR A 241 -16.38 -8.83 -0.63
C THR A 241 -17.66 -8.75 -1.45
N SER A 242 -17.74 -9.57 -2.50
CA SER A 242 -18.93 -9.67 -3.35
C SER A 242 -20.05 -10.49 -2.68
N SER A 243 -19.71 -11.38 -1.75
CA SER A 243 -20.66 -12.15 -0.95
C SER A 243 -20.00 -12.74 0.31
N ILE A 244 -20.83 -13.22 1.24
CA ILE A 244 -20.37 -14.01 2.40
C ILE A 244 -19.73 -15.32 1.94
N PHE A 245 -20.31 -15.98 0.93
CA PHE A 245 -19.74 -17.18 0.33
C PHE A 245 -18.30 -16.96 -0.14
N VAL A 246 -18.04 -15.90 -0.90
CA VAL A 246 -16.70 -15.59 -1.43
C VAL A 246 -15.71 -15.32 -0.30
N ALA A 247 -16.13 -14.58 0.73
CA ALA A 247 -15.28 -14.30 1.89
C ALA A 247 -14.91 -15.56 2.69
N LEU A 248 -15.88 -16.44 2.92
CA LEU A 248 -15.66 -17.72 3.62
C LEU A 248 -14.82 -18.68 2.77
N ALA A 249 -15.05 -18.75 1.47
CA ALA A 249 -14.24 -19.54 0.55
C ALA A 249 -12.78 -19.06 0.57
N GLU A 250 -12.53 -17.75 0.54
CA GLU A 250 -11.19 -17.20 0.69
C GLU A 250 -10.58 -17.59 2.05
N ALA A 251 -11.33 -17.45 3.14
CA ALA A 251 -10.86 -17.82 4.47
C ALA A 251 -10.42 -19.28 4.56
N ILE A 252 -11.21 -20.22 4.03
CA ILE A 252 -10.87 -21.66 3.96
C ILE A 252 -9.54 -21.87 3.22
N VAL A 253 -9.34 -21.18 2.10
CA VAL A 253 -8.09 -21.30 1.34
C VAL A 253 -6.89 -20.76 2.11
N TYR A 254 -7.06 -19.68 2.88
CA TYR A 254 -5.97 -19.03 3.62
C TYR A 254 -5.54 -19.74 4.91
N GLN A 255 -6.36 -20.64 5.45
CA GLN A 255 -6.04 -21.38 6.68
C GLN A 255 -4.69 -22.10 6.59
N GLN A 256 -3.90 -21.98 7.67
CA GLN A 256 -2.62 -22.68 7.87
C GLN A 256 -1.58 -22.45 6.76
N LEU A 257 -1.67 -21.31 6.05
CA LEU A 257 -0.73 -20.95 4.98
C LEU A 257 -0.21 -19.53 5.17
N THR A 258 0.94 -19.24 4.56
CA THR A 258 1.38 -17.85 4.39
C THR A 258 0.46 -17.12 3.42
N ALA A 259 0.32 -15.80 3.59
CA ALA A 259 -0.53 -14.99 2.71
C ALA A 259 -0.15 -15.12 1.21
N LYS A 260 1.15 -15.23 0.91
CA LYS A 260 1.65 -15.42 -0.47
C LYS A 260 1.21 -16.76 -1.07
N ALA A 261 1.35 -17.85 -0.30
CA ALA A 261 0.96 -19.18 -0.76
C ALA A 261 -0.55 -19.28 -0.95
N ALA A 262 -1.32 -18.82 0.05
CA ALA A 262 -2.77 -18.80 0.00
C ALA A 262 -3.31 -17.96 -1.16
N GLY A 263 -2.78 -16.75 -1.36
CA GLY A 263 -3.18 -15.88 -2.48
C GLY A 263 -2.89 -16.52 -3.85
N THR A 264 -1.82 -17.31 -3.97
CA THR A 264 -1.52 -18.06 -5.19
C THR A 264 -2.55 -19.16 -5.44
N ILE A 265 -2.89 -19.94 -4.42
CA ILE A 265 -3.89 -21.02 -4.52
C ILE A 265 -5.28 -20.44 -4.82
N TYR A 266 -5.65 -19.36 -4.13
CA TYR A 266 -6.95 -18.71 -4.32
C TYR A 266 -7.09 -18.13 -5.74
N ALA A 267 -6.06 -17.46 -6.25
CA ALA A 267 -6.07 -16.96 -7.62
C ALA A 267 -6.22 -18.08 -8.66
N ARG A 268 -5.56 -19.24 -8.43
CA ARG A 268 -5.72 -20.42 -9.29
C ARG A 268 -7.12 -21.02 -9.19
N LEU A 269 -7.71 -21.08 -7.99
CA LEU A 269 -9.08 -21.51 -7.79
C LEU A 269 -10.06 -20.63 -8.56
N CYS A 270 -9.96 -19.31 -8.44
CA CYS A 270 -10.81 -18.37 -9.18
C CYS A 270 -10.65 -18.52 -10.69
N ALA A 271 -9.43 -18.79 -11.17
CA ALA A 271 -9.15 -19.01 -12.59
C ALA A 271 -9.79 -20.29 -13.17
N LEU A 272 -10.35 -21.18 -12.34
CA LEU A 272 -11.13 -22.34 -12.80
C LEU A 272 -12.53 -21.96 -13.30
N PHE A 273 -12.98 -20.72 -13.07
CA PHE A 273 -14.33 -20.24 -13.35
C PHE A 273 -14.34 -19.09 -14.39
N PRO A 274 -15.45 -18.89 -15.13
CA PRO A 274 -15.51 -17.90 -16.21
C PRO A 274 -15.28 -16.45 -15.81
N ARG A 275 -15.52 -16.10 -14.54
CA ARG A 275 -15.32 -14.74 -14.00
C ARG A 275 -14.35 -14.75 -12.81
N PRO A 276 -13.03 -14.91 -13.05
CA PRO A 276 -12.05 -15.08 -11.97
C PRO A 276 -11.95 -13.90 -11.00
N HIS A 277 -12.38 -12.71 -11.42
CA HIS A 277 -12.36 -11.50 -10.61
C HIS A 277 -13.53 -11.42 -9.61
N GLU A 278 -14.63 -12.14 -9.86
CA GLU A 278 -15.80 -12.18 -8.96
C GLU A 278 -15.63 -13.21 -7.83
N GLY A 279 -14.66 -14.11 -7.95
CA GLY A 279 -14.40 -15.21 -7.02
C GLY A 279 -15.05 -16.54 -7.45
N PRO A 280 -14.90 -17.60 -6.64
CA PRO A 280 -15.61 -18.85 -6.88
C PRO A 280 -17.12 -18.66 -6.65
N THR A 281 -17.95 -19.43 -7.36
CA THR A 281 -19.40 -19.51 -7.11
C THR A 281 -19.75 -20.86 -6.49
N ALA A 282 -20.81 -20.91 -5.68
CA ALA A 282 -21.29 -22.17 -5.08
C ALA A 282 -21.59 -23.22 -6.17
N GLU A 283 -22.33 -22.82 -7.20
CA GLU A 283 -22.64 -23.65 -8.37
C GLU A 283 -21.37 -24.14 -9.09
N GLY A 284 -20.38 -23.26 -9.29
CA GLY A 284 -19.12 -23.62 -9.93
C GLY A 284 -18.33 -24.64 -9.12
N ILE A 285 -18.27 -24.47 -7.80
CA ILE A 285 -17.65 -25.44 -6.89
C ILE A 285 -18.37 -26.78 -6.97
N LEU A 286 -19.71 -26.79 -6.90
CA LEU A 286 -20.52 -28.02 -6.96
C LEU A 286 -20.36 -28.78 -8.29
N ARG A 287 -20.28 -28.08 -9.42
CA ARG A 287 -20.10 -28.70 -10.74
C ARG A 287 -18.67 -29.16 -11.06
N SER A 288 -17.67 -28.66 -10.34
CA SER A 288 -16.29 -29.06 -10.57
C SER A 288 -16.04 -30.47 -10.03
N SER A 289 -15.06 -31.21 -10.56
CA SER A 289 -14.57 -32.44 -9.91
C SER A 289 -13.59 -32.09 -8.79
N ASP A 290 -13.43 -32.99 -7.81
CA ASP A 290 -12.45 -32.80 -6.73
C ASP A 290 -11.02 -32.70 -7.29
N GLU A 291 -10.69 -33.48 -8.32
CA GLU A 291 -9.41 -33.39 -9.02
C GLU A 291 -9.18 -32.00 -9.61
N LYS A 292 -10.19 -31.44 -10.29
CA LYS A 292 -10.13 -30.09 -10.85
C LYS A 292 -9.90 -29.05 -9.75
N LEU A 293 -10.62 -29.11 -8.64
CA LEU A 293 -10.41 -28.19 -7.51
C LEU A 293 -9.01 -28.35 -6.90
N ARG A 294 -8.52 -29.58 -6.76
CA ARG A 294 -7.16 -29.85 -6.25
C ARG A 294 -6.06 -29.38 -7.19
N SER A 295 -6.30 -29.32 -8.51
CA SER A 295 -5.34 -28.76 -9.47
C SER A 295 -4.96 -27.30 -9.16
N ALA A 296 -5.79 -26.55 -8.44
CA ALA A 296 -5.48 -25.19 -7.97
C ALA A 296 -4.48 -25.16 -6.80
N GLY A 297 -4.18 -26.30 -6.18
CA GLY A 297 -3.32 -26.46 -4.99
C GLY A 297 -4.09 -26.64 -3.68
N LEU A 298 -5.38 -26.96 -3.73
CA LEU A 298 -6.19 -27.23 -2.55
C LEU A 298 -5.88 -28.60 -1.94
N SER A 299 -5.80 -28.65 -0.60
CA SER A 299 -5.74 -29.91 0.15
C SER A 299 -7.11 -30.58 0.19
N ARG A 300 -7.15 -31.90 0.45
CA ARG A 300 -8.42 -32.64 0.58
C ARG A 300 -9.37 -32.04 1.64
N PRO A 301 -8.90 -31.67 2.86
CA PRO A 301 -9.78 -31.03 3.84
C PRO A 301 -10.38 -29.70 3.36
N LYS A 302 -9.59 -28.89 2.62
CA LYS A 302 -10.07 -27.62 2.07
C LYS A 302 -11.11 -27.82 0.97
N VAL A 303 -10.94 -28.84 0.13
CA VAL A 303 -11.98 -29.23 -0.84
C VAL A 303 -13.27 -29.63 -0.14
N LEU A 304 -13.20 -30.47 0.90
CA LEU A 304 -14.39 -30.87 1.66
C LEU A 304 -15.09 -29.67 2.32
N ALA A 305 -14.34 -28.73 2.88
CA ALA A 305 -14.88 -27.50 3.45
C ALA A 305 -15.55 -26.61 2.40
N LEU A 306 -14.93 -26.42 1.23
CA LEU A 306 -15.52 -25.66 0.13
C LEU A 306 -16.78 -26.31 -0.44
N ARG A 307 -16.84 -27.65 -0.50
CA ARG A 307 -18.03 -28.40 -0.90
C ARG A 307 -19.18 -28.20 0.07
N ASP A 308 -18.91 -28.32 1.37
CA ASP A 308 -19.91 -28.08 2.41
C ASP A 308 -20.45 -26.65 2.34
N LEU A 309 -19.55 -25.66 2.26
CA LEU A 309 -19.92 -24.25 2.09
C LEU A 309 -20.78 -24.02 0.84
N ALA A 310 -20.40 -24.63 -0.30
CA ALA A 310 -21.13 -24.49 -1.56
C ALA A 310 -22.51 -25.15 -1.53
N LYS A 311 -22.63 -26.31 -0.87
CA LYS A 311 -23.90 -26.99 -0.66
C LYS A 311 -24.84 -26.12 0.19
N ARG A 312 -24.38 -25.69 1.37
CA ARG A 312 -25.16 -24.82 2.27
C ARG A 312 -25.57 -23.50 1.60
N ALA A 313 -24.71 -22.93 0.77
CA ALA A 313 -25.06 -21.73 0.00
C ALA A 313 -26.14 -22.01 -1.04
N ALA A 314 -26.08 -23.15 -1.75
CA ALA A 314 -27.11 -23.55 -2.69
C ALA A 314 -28.46 -23.86 -2.01
N ASP A 315 -28.41 -24.38 -0.77
CA ASP A 315 -29.57 -24.67 0.06
C ASP A 315 -30.15 -23.41 0.75
N GLY A 316 -29.56 -22.23 0.54
CA GLY A 316 -30.02 -20.96 1.11
C GLY A 316 -29.65 -20.75 2.59
N GLU A 317 -28.77 -21.58 3.15
CA GLU A 317 -28.37 -21.49 4.56
C GLU A 317 -27.33 -20.37 4.79
N ILE A 318 -26.54 -20.01 3.78
CA ILE A 318 -25.55 -18.93 3.85
C ILE A 318 -26.23 -17.59 3.55
N PRO A 319 -26.24 -16.63 4.49
CA PRO A 319 -26.94 -15.37 4.32
C PRO A 319 -26.25 -14.48 3.28
N GLY A 320 -27.04 -13.66 2.59
CA GLY A 320 -26.54 -12.61 1.71
C GLY A 320 -25.93 -11.46 2.49
N LEU A 321 -25.21 -10.56 1.79
CA LEU A 321 -24.63 -9.36 2.42
C LEU A 321 -25.70 -8.45 3.03
N ALA A 322 -26.83 -8.28 2.35
CA ALA A 322 -27.94 -7.47 2.86
C ALA A 322 -28.58 -8.08 4.12
N ASP A 323 -28.57 -9.41 4.26
CA ASP A 323 -29.16 -10.11 5.39
C ASP A 323 -28.27 -9.96 6.63
N VAL A 324 -26.95 -10.21 6.49
CA VAL A 324 -26.02 -10.10 7.62
C VAL A 324 -25.95 -8.69 8.22
N HIS A 325 -26.24 -7.64 7.44
CA HIS A 325 -26.31 -6.29 8.00
C HIS A 325 -27.46 -6.09 8.99
N ARG A 326 -28.51 -6.92 8.91
CA ARG A 326 -29.69 -6.89 9.80
C ARG A 326 -29.64 -7.95 10.89
N MET A 327 -28.68 -8.86 10.84
CA MET A 327 -28.53 -9.93 11.82
C MET A 327 -27.70 -9.48 13.02
N ASP A 328 -27.95 -10.11 14.16
CA ASP A 328 -27.09 -10.00 15.33
C ASP A 328 -25.78 -10.78 15.15
N ASP A 329 -24.73 -10.32 15.83
CA ASP A 329 -23.38 -10.91 15.67
C ASP A 329 -23.33 -12.38 16.10
N ASP A 330 -24.02 -12.73 17.18
CA ASP A 330 -24.05 -14.11 17.69
C ASP A 330 -24.83 -15.04 16.74
N ASP A 331 -25.91 -14.58 16.10
CA ASP A 331 -26.66 -15.34 15.09
C ASP A 331 -25.79 -15.62 13.85
N ILE A 332 -25.00 -14.63 13.42
CA ILE A 332 -24.05 -14.81 12.31
C ILE A 332 -22.98 -15.83 12.69
N VAL A 333 -22.43 -15.74 13.92
CA VAL A 333 -21.44 -16.70 14.41
C VAL A 333 -22.03 -18.12 14.45
N GLU A 334 -23.20 -18.31 15.05
CA GLU A 334 -23.85 -19.62 15.14
C GLU A 334 -24.08 -20.21 13.74
N LYS A 335 -24.71 -19.44 12.85
CA LYS A 335 -25.03 -19.91 11.50
C LYS A 335 -23.78 -20.25 10.68
N LEU A 336 -22.76 -19.40 10.70
CA LEU A 336 -21.58 -19.60 9.86
C LEU A 336 -20.59 -20.64 10.43
N THR A 337 -20.61 -20.91 11.73
CA THR A 337 -19.79 -21.97 12.34
C THR A 337 -20.32 -23.38 12.09
N ALA A 338 -21.56 -23.53 11.59
CA ALA A 338 -22.07 -24.81 11.10
C ALA A 338 -21.33 -25.30 9.84
N VAL A 339 -20.65 -24.40 9.12
CA VAL A 339 -19.86 -24.74 7.94
C VAL A 339 -18.59 -25.49 8.35
N ARG A 340 -18.34 -26.63 7.70
CA ARG A 340 -17.16 -27.46 7.94
C ARG A 340 -15.88 -26.62 7.80
N GLY A 341 -15.08 -26.61 8.87
CA GLY A 341 -13.78 -25.93 8.88
C GLY A 341 -13.85 -24.43 9.11
N ILE A 342 -15.03 -23.86 9.34
CA ILE A 342 -15.20 -22.48 9.80
C ILE A 342 -15.40 -22.48 11.31
N GLY A 343 -14.45 -21.93 12.05
CA GLY A 343 -14.57 -21.74 13.50
C GLY A 343 -14.98 -20.31 13.85
N ARG A 344 -15.37 -20.09 15.12
CA ARG A 344 -15.79 -18.79 15.66
C ARG A 344 -14.82 -17.66 15.29
N TRP A 345 -13.52 -17.87 15.51
CA TRP A 345 -12.48 -16.91 15.15
C TRP A 345 -12.56 -16.46 13.68
N THR A 346 -12.84 -17.38 12.75
CA THR A 346 -12.95 -17.04 11.31
C THR A 346 -14.13 -16.12 11.06
N VAL A 347 -15.26 -16.37 11.72
CA VAL A 347 -16.45 -15.52 11.63
C VAL A 347 -16.19 -14.16 12.26
N GLU A 348 -15.56 -14.11 13.43
CA GLU A 348 -15.19 -12.85 14.10
C GLU A 348 -14.27 -11.99 13.21
N MET A 349 -13.32 -12.60 12.49
CA MET A 349 -12.51 -11.88 11.49
C MET A 349 -13.35 -11.32 10.33
N LEU A 350 -14.36 -12.06 9.88
CA LEU A 350 -15.32 -11.58 8.88
C LEU A 350 -16.12 -10.39 9.41
N LEU A 351 -16.67 -10.49 10.63
CA LEU A 351 -17.42 -9.41 11.28
C LEU A 351 -16.58 -8.12 11.39
N MET A 352 -15.31 -8.23 11.79
CA MET A 352 -14.42 -7.08 11.96
C MET A 352 -13.93 -6.50 10.62
N PHE A 353 -13.40 -7.34 9.73
CA PHE A 353 -12.64 -6.87 8.56
C PHE A 353 -13.44 -6.84 7.27
N ARG A 354 -14.61 -7.48 7.19
CA ARG A 354 -15.50 -7.42 6.03
C ARG A 354 -16.75 -6.60 6.32
N LEU A 355 -17.37 -6.83 7.48
CA LEU A 355 -18.63 -6.19 7.85
C LEU A 355 -18.47 -4.94 8.73
N GLY A 356 -17.27 -4.68 9.25
CA GLY A 356 -16.99 -3.49 10.06
C GLY A 356 -17.79 -3.40 11.35
N ARG A 357 -18.16 -4.54 11.95
CA ARG A 357 -18.94 -4.57 13.20
C ARG A 357 -18.12 -3.95 14.35
N PRO A 358 -18.72 -3.05 15.16
CA PRO A 358 -17.99 -2.25 16.15
C PRO A 358 -17.58 -3.02 17.40
N ASP A 359 -18.27 -4.11 17.73
CA ASP A 359 -18.25 -4.68 19.08
C ASP A 359 -17.77 -6.14 19.14
N ILE A 360 -16.73 -6.47 18.38
CA ILE A 360 -16.17 -7.82 18.33
C ILE A 360 -14.89 -7.89 19.18
N LEU A 361 -14.83 -8.87 20.10
CA LEU A 361 -13.62 -9.23 20.85
C LEU A 361 -13.27 -10.70 20.60
N PRO A 362 -12.30 -11.00 19.72
CA PRO A 362 -11.88 -12.37 19.43
C PRO A 362 -11.10 -12.96 20.61
N VAL A 363 -11.81 -13.51 21.61
CA VAL A 363 -11.19 -13.95 22.88
C VAL A 363 -10.28 -15.17 22.74
N ASP A 364 -10.45 -15.95 21.67
CA ASP A 364 -9.59 -17.10 21.34
C ASP A 364 -8.35 -16.69 20.53
N ASP A 365 -8.28 -15.44 20.05
CA ASP A 365 -7.14 -14.96 19.29
C ASP A 365 -5.90 -14.79 20.17
N TYR A 366 -4.86 -15.54 19.84
CA TYR A 366 -3.59 -15.50 20.56
C TYR A 366 -2.97 -14.09 20.58
N GLY A 367 -3.06 -13.36 19.47
CA GLY A 367 -2.55 -11.99 19.36
C GLY A 367 -3.27 -11.03 20.29
N ILE A 368 -4.60 -11.11 20.38
CA ILE A 368 -5.40 -10.32 21.32
C ILE A 368 -5.03 -10.65 22.76
N ARG A 369 -5.00 -11.93 23.13
CA ARG A 369 -4.64 -12.35 24.50
C ARG A 369 -3.23 -11.91 24.89
N LYS A 370 -2.27 -12.02 23.96
CA LYS A 370 -0.89 -11.56 24.14
C LYS A 370 -0.79 -10.04 24.25
N GLY A 371 -1.53 -9.33 23.41
CA GLY A 371 -1.64 -7.88 23.45
C GLY A 371 -2.20 -7.41 24.80
N TYR A 372 -3.24 -8.06 25.29
CA TYR A 372 -3.80 -7.79 26.61
C TYR A 372 -2.75 -7.99 27.71
N ALA A 373 -2.10 -9.16 27.75
CA ALA A 373 -1.08 -9.43 28.74
C ALA A 373 0.05 -8.37 28.74
N ALA A 374 0.50 -7.96 27.55
CA ALA A 374 1.53 -6.93 27.41
C ALA A 374 1.09 -5.55 27.94
N VAL A 375 -0.14 -5.13 27.62
CA VAL A 375 -0.68 -3.81 28.02
C VAL A 375 -0.95 -3.75 29.52
N PHE A 376 -1.45 -4.86 30.09
CA PHE A 376 -1.86 -4.90 31.48
C PHE A 376 -0.78 -5.40 32.43
N GLY A 377 0.36 -5.86 31.92
CA GLY A 377 1.50 -6.33 32.72
C GLY A 377 1.28 -7.72 33.32
N LEU A 378 0.56 -8.60 32.60
CA LEU A 378 0.30 -9.97 33.05
C LEU A 378 1.45 -10.88 32.66
N LYS A 379 1.84 -11.77 33.59
CA LYS A 379 2.84 -12.81 33.34
C LYS A 379 2.31 -13.89 32.40
N ASP A 380 1.06 -14.27 32.58
CA ASP A 380 0.39 -15.32 31.82
C ASP A 380 -0.70 -14.73 30.90
N LEU A 381 -1.02 -15.47 29.84
CA LEU A 381 -2.08 -15.07 28.91
C LEU A 381 -3.45 -15.26 29.57
N PRO A 382 -4.32 -14.23 29.63
CA PRO A 382 -5.64 -14.37 30.23
C PRO A 382 -6.44 -15.45 29.52
N ALA A 383 -7.22 -16.25 30.25
CA ALA A 383 -8.07 -17.27 29.64
C ALA A 383 -9.19 -16.60 28.80
N PRO A 384 -9.75 -17.25 27.75
CA PRO A 384 -10.78 -16.63 26.92
C PRO A 384 -11.99 -16.11 27.71
N LYS A 385 -12.47 -16.89 28.70
CA LYS A 385 -13.57 -16.51 29.60
C LYS A 385 -13.23 -15.29 30.46
N GLU A 386 -11.98 -15.19 30.91
CA GLU A 386 -11.51 -14.06 31.71
C GLU A 386 -11.41 -12.80 30.83
N LEU A 387 -10.81 -12.93 29.64
CA LEU A 387 -10.70 -11.85 28.68
C LEU A 387 -12.08 -11.33 28.24
N ALA A 388 -13.06 -12.20 28.06
CA ALA A 388 -14.45 -11.82 27.78
C ALA A 388 -15.00 -10.88 28.87
N LYS A 389 -14.85 -11.27 30.15
CA LYS A 389 -15.29 -10.46 31.29
C LYS A 389 -14.54 -9.14 31.39
N LEU A 390 -13.22 -9.16 31.17
CA LEU A 390 -12.38 -7.95 31.23
C LEU A 390 -12.74 -6.96 30.12
N GLY A 391 -13.08 -7.47 28.94
CA GLY A 391 -13.42 -6.69 27.76
C GLY A 391 -14.82 -6.06 27.76
N GLU A 392 -15.70 -6.39 28.72
CA GLU A 392 -17.03 -5.77 28.85
C GLU A 392 -16.96 -4.25 28.95
N ARG A 393 -15.90 -3.72 29.60
CA ARG A 393 -15.65 -2.27 29.73
C ARG A 393 -15.43 -1.55 28.40
N TRP A 394 -15.15 -2.28 27.32
CA TRP A 394 -14.86 -1.71 26.00
C TRP A 394 -16.07 -1.73 25.06
N LYS A 395 -17.22 -2.24 25.52
CA LYS A 395 -18.46 -2.12 24.76
C LYS A 395 -18.85 -0.65 24.58
N PRO A 396 -19.40 -0.26 23.43
CA PRO A 396 -19.74 -1.08 22.25
C PRO A 396 -18.62 -1.07 21.17
N HIS A 397 -17.36 -0.82 21.54
CA HIS A 397 -16.25 -0.57 20.62
C HIS A 397 -15.11 -1.57 20.74
N ARG A 398 -15.43 -2.82 21.10
CA ARG A 398 -14.43 -3.88 21.30
C ARG A 398 -13.55 -4.12 20.08
N THR A 399 -14.07 -3.92 18.86
CA THR A 399 -13.29 -4.05 17.62
C THR A 399 -12.09 -3.09 17.57
N VAL A 400 -12.29 -1.84 18.02
CA VAL A 400 -11.22 -0.83 18.09
C VAL A 400 -10.19 -1.22 19.14
N ALA A 401 -10.63 -1.66 20.32
CA ALA A 401 -9.74 -2.16 21.37
C ALA A 401 -8.90 -3.35 20.85
N SER A 402 -9.53 -4.32 20.20
CA SER A 402 -8.86 -5.48 19.60
C SER A 402 -7.78 -5.07 18.60
N TRP A 403 -8.03 -4.08 17.75
CA TRP A 403 -7.02 -3.57 16.82
C TRP A 403 -5.77 -3.06 17.52
N TYR A 404 -5.94 -2.27 18.59
CA TYR A 404 -4.82 -1.78 19.39
C TYR A 404 -4.09 -2.90 20.14
N LEU A 405 -4.80 -3.91 20.65
CA LEU A 405 -4.18 -5.07 21.29
C LEU A 405 -3.28 -5.84 20.32
N TRP A 406 -3.67 -6.01 19.05
CA TRP A 406 -2.76 -6.59 18.05
C TRP A 406 -1.49 -5.76 17.86
N ARG A 407 -1.59 -4.43 17.83
CA ARG A 407 -0.40 -3.55 17.75
C ARG A 407 0.51 -3.73 18.97
N ALA A 408 -0.06 -3.89 20.17
CA ALA A 408 0.70 -4.19 21.38
C ALA A 408 1.45 -5.52 21.27
N ALA A 409 0.78 -6.58 20.80
CA ALA A 409 1.38 -7.89 20.64
C ALA A 409 2.55 -7.89 19.64
N GLU A 410 2.42 -7.17 18.53
CA GLU A 410 3.49 -7.00 17.54
C GLU A 410 4.70 -6.26 18.10
N ARG A 411 4.47 -5.17 18.85
CA ARG A 411 5.53 -4.41 19.50
C ARG A 411 6.26 -5.24 20.55
N ALA A 412 5.53 -6.00 21.36
CA ALA A 412 6.11 -6.93 22.32
C ALA A 412 6.97 -7.99 21.63
N ALA A 413 6.50 -8.55 20.51
CA ALA A 413 7.27 -9.52 19.72
C ALA A 413 8.53 -8.91 19.07
N ALA A 414 8.50 -7.63 18.68
CA ALA A 414 9.66 -6.92 18.14
C ALA A 414 10.71 -6.64 19.22
N ALA A 415 10.29 -6.27 20.43
CA ALA A 415 11.20 -6.01 21.56
C ALA A 415 12.00 -7.26 21.95
N THR A 416 11.38 -8.45 21.97
CA THR A 416 12.06 -9.71 22.29
C THR A 416 13.04 -10.19 21.22
N LYS A 417 12.94 -9.70 19.97
CA LYS A 417 13.86 -10.05 18.87
C LYS A 417 15.07 -9.11 18.76
N GLY A 418 15.00 -7.94 19.40
CA GLY A 418 16.07 -6.95 19.41
C GLY A 418 17.03 -7.08 20.59
N THR A 419 16.75 -7.99 21.52
CA THR A 419 17.62 -8.50 22.58
C THR A 419 18.20 -9.83 22.17
#